data_AF-A0A2U1CMI9-F1
#
_entry.id   AF-A0A2U1CMI9-F1
#
_cell.length_a   1.000
_cell.length_b   1.000
_cell.length_c   1.000
_cell.angle_alpha   90.00
_cell.angle_beta   90.00
_cell.angle_gamma   90.00
#
_symmetry.space_group_name_H-M   'P 1'
#
loop_
_entity.id
_entity.type
_entity.pdbx_description
1 polymer ?
#
loop_
_entity_poly.entity_id
_entity_poly.type
_entity_poly.pdbx_seq_one_letter_code
_entity_poly.pdbx_strand_id
1 'polypeptide(L)'
;MAALIVFGLLALACIGIALIRISSEGEADGVSKSLGIAALALAIAAVISYPYVNVWQRSMSGQAQMAEAEANRQIKVREAQAIKDSAQLLADAEIARAHGVAEANRIVADGLGGPEGYLRYLYIEGLKEAQRQGAQIIYVPTEAGLPILEASRLK
;
A
#
# COMPACT_ATOMS: atom_id res chain seq x y z
N MET A 1 -14.25 34.17 1.18
CA MET A 1 -13.00 34.73 1.72
C MET A 1 -12.49 35.93 0.91
N ALA A 2 -12.34 35.84 -0.42
CA ALA A 2 -11.89 36.98 -1.25
C ALA A 2 -12.77 38.25 -1.13
N ALA A 3 -14.10 38.09 -1.13
CA ALA A 3 -15.02 39.22 -0.94
C ALA A 3 -14.82 39.92 0.41
N LEU A 4 -14.64 39.18 1.50
CA LEU A 4 -14.40 39.73 2.84
C LEU A 4 -13.09 40.53 2.93
N ILE A 5 -12.04 40.08 2.25
CA ILE A 5 -10.74 40.78 2.21
C ILE A 5 -10.85 42.07 1.38
N VAL A 6 -11.55 42.03 0.25
CA VAL A 6 -11.79 43.21 -0.58
C VAL A 6 -12.70 44.22 0.14
N PHE A 7 -13.78 43.78 0.78
CA PHE A 7 -14.62 44.64 1.62
C PHE A 7 -13.85 45.24 2.81
N GLY A 8 -12.95 44.46 3.44
CA GLY A 8 -12.09 44.94 4.52
C GLY A 8 -11.08 46.00 4.07
N LEU A 9 -10.45 45.82 2.90
CA LEU A 9 -9.50 46.79 2.33
C LEU A 9 -10.21 48.07 1.86
N LEU A 10 -11.42 47.95 1.28
CA LEU A 10 -12.26 49.09 0.92
C LEU A 10 -12.73 49.87 2.17
N ALA A 11 -13.09 49.18 3.25
CA ALA A 11 -13.44 49.82 4.51
C ALA A 11 -12.25 50.58 5.12
N LEU A 12 -11.04 49.99 5.09
CA LEU A 12 -9.81 50.68 5.53
C LEU A 12 -9.47 51.90 4.66
N ALA A 13 -9.66 51.81 3.34
CA ALA A 13 -9.50 52.94 2.44
C ALA A 13 -10.54 54.06 2.73
N CYS A 14 -11.81 53.70 3.00
CA CYS A 14 -12.85 54.65 3.40
C CYS A 14 -12.54 55.33 4.74
N ILE A 15 -12.03 54.57 5.72
CA ILE A 15 -11.59 55.11 7.02
C ILE A 15 -10.40 56.06 6.82
N GLY A 16 -9.43 55.69 5.96
CA GLY A 16 -8.31 56.57 5.60
C GLY A 16 -8.76 57.89 4.97
N ILE A 17 -9.73 57.84 4.05
CA ILE A 17 -10.32 59.04 3.42
C ILE A 17 -11.10 59.88 4.45
N ALA A 18 -11.85 59.24 5.34
CA ALA A 18 -12.60 59.93 6.41
C ALA A 18 -11.66 60.63 7.42
N LEU A 19 -10.54 59.99 7.79
CA LEU A 19 -9.52 60.58 8.65
C LEU A 19 -8.81 61.76 7.97
N ILE A 20 -8.52 61.66 6.67
CA ILE A 20 -7.96 62.77 5.87
C ILE A 20 -8.94 63.96 5.82
N ARG A 21 -10.25 63.70 5.69
CA ARG A 21 -11.31 64.72 5.70
C ARG A 21 -11.49 65.38 7.06
N ILE A 22 -11.54 64.60 8.14
CA ILE A 22 -11.66 65.13 9.52
C ILE A 22 -10.43 65.98 9.89
N SER A 23 -9.24 65.60 9.44
CA SER A 23 -8.01 66.37 9.62
C SER A 23 -7.93 67.64 8.73
N SER A 24 -8.92 67.91 7.87
CA SER A 24 -8.93 69.13 7.04
C SER A 24 -9.76 70.28 7.61
N GLU A 25 -10.57 70.02 8.64
CA GLU A 25 -11.45 71.00 9.30
C GLU A 25 -10.80 71.64 10.55
N GLY A 26 -9.73 71.05 11.08
CA GLY A 26 -8.86 71.65 12.09
C GLY A 26 -7.47 71.95 11.50
N GLU A 27 -6.76 72.92 12.07
CA GLU A 27 -5.38 73.27 11.71
C GLU A 27 -4.46 72.07 11.94
N ALA A 28 -4.32 71.24 10.91
CA ALA A 28 -3.67 69.94 11.04
C ALA A 28 -2.23 69.95 10.57
N ASP A 29 -1.36 69.54 11.49
CA ASP A 29 0.06 69.28 11.31
C ASP A 29 0.31 68.33 10.14
N GLY A 30 1.30 68.62 9.29
CA GLY A 30 1.58 67.86 8.06
C GLY A 30 1.85 66.35 8.26
N VAL A 31 2.03 65.89 9.50
CA VAL A 31 2.27 64.49 9.88
C VAL A 31 1.00 63.64 9.78
N SER A 32 -0.19 64.16 10.11
CA SER A 32 -1.43 63.37 10.04
C SER A 32 -1.83 63.04 8.59
N LYS A 33 -1.60 63.99 7.68
CA LYS A 33 -1.89 63.86 6.25
C LYS A 33 -0.98 62.83 5.57
N SER A 34 0.30 62.78 5.92
CA SER A 34 1.24 61.81 5.35
C SER A 34 0.95 60.38 5.79
N LEU A 35 0.55 60.17 7.04
CA LEU A 35 0.08 58.87 7.54
C LEU A 35 -1.17 58.36 6.79
N GLY A 36 -2.14 59.24 6.54
CA GLY A 36 -3.34 58.88 5.78
C GLY A 36 -3.04 58.44 4.34
N ILE A 37 -2.13 59.14 3.66
CA ILE A 37 -1.70 58.80 2.30
C ILE A 37 -0.92 57.47 2.29
N ALA A 38 -0.02 57.25 3.25
CA ALA A 38 0.73 56.00 3.36
C ALA A 38 -0.19 54.79 3.60
N ALA A 39 -1.20 54.93 4.46
CA ALA A 39 -2.19 53.88 4.71
C ALA A 39 -3.01 53.56 3.44
N LEU A 40 -3.42 54.58 2.69
CA LEU A 40 -4.13 54.39 1.42
C LEU A 40 -3.27 53.70 0.36
N ALA A 41 -1.99 54.08 0.25
CA ALA A 41 -1.05 53.45 -0.68
C ALA A 41 -0.84 51.96 -0.36
N LEU A 42 -0.70 51.61 0.92
CA LEU A 42 -0.58 50.22 1.36
C LEU A 42 -1.86 49.41 1.09
N ALA A 43 -3.04 50.00 1.31
CA ALA A 43 -4.31 49.36 1.01
C ALA A 43 -4.47 49.06 -0.49
N ILE A 44 -4.12 50.02 -1.36
CA ILE A 44 -4.16 49.84 -2.81
C ILE A 44 -3.16 48.76 -3.25
N ALA A 45 -1.93 48.78 -2.73
CA ALA A 45 -0.93 47.75 -3.02
C ALA A 45 -1.43 46.35 -2.62
N ALA A 46 -2.04 46.21 -1.44
CA ALA A 46 -2.61 44.94 -0.98
C ALA A 46 -3.75 44.44 -1.89
N VAL A 47 -4.64 45.33 -2.36
CA VAL A 47 -5.73 44.97 -3.29
C VAL A 47 -5.17 44.48 -4.63
N ILE A 48 -4.13 45.14 -5.15
CA ILE A 48 -3.50 44.75 -6.41
C ILE A 48 -2.72 43.45 -6.27
N SER A 49 -1.99 43.24 -5.17
CA SER A 49 -1.18 42.04 -4.94
C SER A 49 -2.02 40.79 -4.61
N TYR A 50 -3.21 40.94 -4.06
CA TYR A 50 -4.09 39.83 -3.65
C TYR A 50 -4.38 38.79 -4.76
N PRO A 51 -4.85 39.16 -5.98
CA PRO A 51 -5.12 38.18 -7.04
C PRO A 51 -3.86 37.41 -7.46
N TYR A 52 -2.69 38.07 -7.52
CA TYR A 52 -1.43 37.42 -7.88
C TYR A 52 -1.01 36.37 -6.85
N VAL A 53 -1.08 36.68 -5.55
CA VAL A 53 -0.74 35.74 -4.48
C VAL A 53 -1.69 34.55 -4.47
N ASN A 54 -2.99 34.76 -4.67
CA ASN A 54 -3.99 33.69 -4.70
C ASN A 54 -3.78 32.74 -5.89
N VAL A 55 -3.44 33.24 -7.07
CA VAL A 55 -3.12 32.40 -8.23
C VAL A 55 -1.82 31.60 -7.99
N TRP A 56 -0.80 32.25 -7.45
CA TRP A 56 0.46 31.59 -7.13
C TRP A 56 0.26 30.46 -6.11
N GLN A 57 -0.48 30.71 -5.02
CA GLN A 57 -0.81 29.70 -4.02
C GLN A 57 -1.56 28.50 -4.63
N ARG A 58 -2.54 28.75 -5.51
CA ARG A 58 -3.28 27.67 -6.20
C ARG A 58 -2.40 26.88 -7.17
N SER A 59 -1.48 27.54 -7.86
CA SER A 59 -0.53 26.88 -8.75
C SER A 59 0.43 25.99 -7.96
N MET A 60 0.99 26.51 -6.87
CA MET A 60 1.90 25.75 -5.99
C MET A 60 1.19 24.56 -5.34
N SER A 61 -0.06 24.72 -4.90
CA SER A 61 -0.82 23.61 -4.34
C SER A 61 -1.15 22.54 -5.39
N GLY A 62 -1.47 22.93 -6.63
CA GLY A 62 -1.67 21.99 -7.73
C GLY A 62 -0.39 21.23 -8.10
N GLN A 63 0.75 21.92 -8.17
CA GLN A 63 2.06 21.30 -8.41
C GLN A 63 2.44 20.32 -7.30
N ALA A 64 2.21 20.68 -6.04
CA ALA A 64 2.46 19.79 -4.91
C ALA A 64 1.59 18.51 -4.99
N GLN A 65 0.29 18.64 -5.29
CA GLN A 65 -0.60 17.50 -5.44
C GLN A 65 -0.20 16.58 -6.60
N MET A 66 0.22 17.16 -7.74
CA MET A 66 0.70 16.37 -8.88
C MET A 66 2.00 15.62 -8.54
N ALA A 67 2.96 16.28 -7.90
CA ALA A 67 4.21 15.67 -7.47
C ALA A 67 3.98 14.53 -6.46
N GLU A 68 3.08 14.75 -5.49
CA GLU A 68 2.69 13.72 -4.53
C GLU A 68 2.01 12.52 -5.21
N ALA A 69 1.07 12.77 -6.13
CA ALA A 69 0.40 11.72 -6.88
C ALA A 69 1.39 10.89 -7.73
N GLU A 70 2.38 11.56 -8.33
CA GLU A 70 3.43 10.88 -9.10
C GLU A 70 4.34 10.03 -8.21
N ALA A 71 4.80 10.57 -7.09
CA ALA A 71 5.57 9.81 -6.10
C ALA A 71 4.79 8.58 -5.60
N ASN A 72 3.51 8.75 -5.28
CA ASN A 72 2.64 7.66 -4.84
C ASN A 72 2.46 6.58 -5.92
N ARG A 73 2.37 6.94 -7.20
CA ARG A 73 2.35 5.96 -8.30
C ARG A 73 3.66 5.19 -8.37
N GLN A 74 4.80 5.88 -8.28
CA GLN A 74 6.10 5.24 -8.34
C GLN A 74 6.33 4.28 -7.17
N ILE A 75 5.90 4.65 -5.95
CA ILE A 75 5.93 3.76 -4.79
C ILE A 75 5.11 2.49 -5.07
N LYS A 76 3.87 2.63 -5.52
CA LYS A 76 3.01 1.47 -5.84
C LYS A 76 3.60 0.56 -6.91
N VAL A 77 4.24 1.13 -7.94
CA VAL A 77 4.90 0.34 -8.99
C VAL A 77 6.09 -0.42 -8.41
N ARG A 78 6.92 0.22 -7.56
CA ARG A 78 8.05 -0.45 -6.91
C ARG A 78 7.60 -1.53 -5.94
N GLU A 79 6.54 -1.28 -5.19
CA GLU A 79 5.93 -2.29 -4.30
C GLU A 79 5.39 -3.47 -5.09
N ALA A 80 4.65 -3.22 -6.18
CA ALA A 80 4.15 -4.28 -7.05
C ALA A 80 5.28 -5.10 -7.69
N GLN A 81 6.35 -4.43 -8.10
CA GLN A 81 7.54 -5.09 -8.64
C GLN A 81 8.23 -5.94 -7.58
N ALA A 82 8.39 -5.44 -6.36
CA ALA A 82 8.98 -6.18 -5.25
C ALA A 82 8.14 -7.42 -4.89
N ILE A 83 6.81 -7.32 -4.89
CA ILE A 83 5.90 -8.45 -4.68
C ILE A 83 6.06 -9.49 -5.79
N LYS A 84 6.12 -9.06 -7.05
CA LYS A 84 6.34 -9.94 -8.20
C LYS A 84 7.67 -10.69 -8.08
N ASP A 85 8.75 -9.98 -7.78
CA ASP A 85 10.08 -10.56 -7.67
C ASP A 85 10.16 -11.53 -6.48
N SER A 86 9.54 -11.18 -5.35
CA SER A 86 9.41 -12.08 -4.21
C SER A 86 8.64 -13.35 -4.55
N ALA A 87 7.51 -13.23 -5.25
CA ALA A 87 6.71 -14.39 -5.66
C ALA A 87 7.48 -15.29 -6.63
N GLN A 88 8.26 -14.72 -7.55
CA GLN A 88 9.10 -15.48 -8.46
C GLN A 88 10.18 -16.25 -7.70
N LEU A 89 10.90 -15.60 -6.77
CA LEU A 89 11.93 -16.25 -5.96
C LEU A 89 11.36 -17.38 -5.10
N LEU A 90 10.15 -17.19 -4.56
CA LEU A 90 9.45 -18.25 -3.82
C LEU A 90 9.06 -19.43 -4.72
N ALA A 91 8.57 -19.16 -5.93
CA ALA A 91 8.26 -20.20 -6.90
C ALA A 91 9.52 -20.99 -7.31
N ASP A 92 10.63 -20.30 -7.57
CA ASP A 92 11.90 -20.92 -7.93
C ASP A 92 12.46 -21.79 -6.78
N ALA A 93 12.36 -21.29 -5.53
CA ALA A 93 12.73 -22.06 -4.35
C ALA A 93 11.87 -23.32 -4.19
N GLU A 94 10.58 -23.22 -4.47
CA GLU A 94 9.63 -24.35 -4.39
C GLU A 94 9.93 -25.41 -5.46
N ILE A 95 10.31 -24.99 -6.66
CA ILE A 95 10.77 -25.87 -7.75
C ILE A 95 12.05 -26.59 -7.34
N ALA A 96 13.04 -25.87 -6.80
CA ALA A 96 14.30 -26.47 -6.34
C ALA A 96 14.06 -27.50 -5.22
N ARG A 97 13.18 -27.18 -4.27
CA ARG A 97 12.75 -28.09 -3.21
C ARG A 97 12.07 -29.34 -3.78
N ALA A 98 11.14 -29.17 -4.73
CA ALA A 98 10.46 -30.29 -5.39
C ALA A 98 11.43 -31.19 -6.15
N HIS A 99 12.41 -30.61 -6.86
CA HIS A 99 13.49 -31.37 -7.48
C HIS A 99 14.32 -32.14 -6.47
N GLY A 100 14.69 -31.54 -5.35
CA GLY A 100 15.42 -32.22 -4.27
C GLY A 100 14.66 -33.40 -3.69
N VAL A 101 13.34 -33.26 -3.46
CA VAL A 101 12.47 -34.35 -2.99
C VAL A 101 12.35 -35.45 -4.05
N ALA A 102 12.19 -35.09 -5.32
CA ALA A 102 12.10 -36.06 -6.41
C ALA A 102 13.40 -36.87 -6.55
N GLU A 103 14.55 -36.21 -6.48
CA GLU A 103 15.85 -36.87 -6.56
C GLU A 103 16.12 -37.75 -5.33
N ALA A 104 15.77 -37.29 -4.13
CA ALA A 104 15.86 -38.09 -2.92
C ALA A 104 14.99 -39.37 -3.04
N ASN A 105 13.75 -39.24 -3.52
CA ASN A 105 12.86 -40.37 -3.75
C ASN A 105 13.43 -41.34 -4.78
N ARG A 106 14.04 -40.83 -5.86
CA ARG A 106 14.69 -41.64 -6.89
C ARG A 106 15.85 -42.46 -6.30
N ILE A 107 16.73 -41.82 -5.53
CA ILE A 107 17.88 -42.47 -4.89
C ILE A 107 17.40 -43.59 -3.94
N VAL A 108 16.38 -43.32 -3.13
CA VAL A 108 15.82 -44.32 -2.21
C VAL A 108 15.18 -45.48 -2.98
N ALA A 109 14.41 -45.18 -4.03
CA ALA A 109 13.79 -46.21 -4.85
C ALA A 109 14.81 -47.10 -5.55
N ASP A 110 15.84 -46.51 -6.15
CA ASP A 110 16.93 -47.26 -6.80
C ASP A 110 17.66 -48.15 -5.77
N GLY A 111 17.89 -47.65 -4.55
CA GLY A 111 18.50 -48.43 -3.46
C GLY A 111 17.64 -49.59 -2.93
N LEU A 112 16.32 -49.56 -3.16
CA LEU A 112 15.38 -50.59 -2.72
C LEU A 112 15.02 -51.60 -3.83
N GLY A 113 15.72 -51.57 -4.97
CA GLY A 113 15.44 -52.46 -6.10
C GLY A 113 14.36 -51.92 -7.05
N GLY A 114 14.15 -50.60 -7.05
CA GLY A 114 13.25 -49.90 -7.95
C GLY A 114 11.89 -49.52 -7.33
N PRO A 115 10.92 -49.09 -8.17
CA PRO A 115 9.64 -48.55 -7.71
C PRO A 115 8.84 -49.49 -6.80
N GLU A 116 8.80 -50.79 -7.11
CA GLU A 116 8.08 -51.79 -6.31
C GLU A 116 8.67 -51.96 -4.90
N GLY A 117 10.00 -51.97 -4.79
CA GLY A 117 10.69 -52.02 -3.49
C GLY A 117 10.41 -50.78 -2.65
N TYR A 118 10.35 -49.62 -3.29
CA TYR A 118 10.00 -48.35 -2.63
C TYR A 118 8.55 -48.34 -2.12
N LEU A 119 7.58 -48.75 -2.95
CA LEU A 119 6.19 -48.83 -2.54
C LEU A 119 5.99 -49.79 -1.37
N ARG A 120 6.69 -50.93 -1.38
CA ARG A 120 6.68 -51.88 -0.26
C ARG A 120 7.30 -51.30 1.00
N TYR A 121 8.38 -50.55 0.89
CA TYR A 121 8.97 -49.81 2.02
C TYR A 121 7.98 -48.80 2.61
N LEU A 122 7.36 -47.96 1.77
CA LEU A 122 6.36 -46.98 2.20
C LEU A 122 5.16 -47.65 2.89
N TYR A 123 4.71 -48.80 2.36
CA TYR A 123 3.64 -49.58 2.97
C TYR A 123 4.02 -50.08 4.37
N ILE A 124 5.21 -50.67 4.52
CA ILE A 124 5.69 -51.16 5.82
C ILE A 124 5.84 -50.01 6.82
N GLU A 125 6.37 -48.86 6.39
CA GLU A 125 6.53 -47.69 7.26
C GLU A 125 5.18 -47.12 7.68
N GLY A 126 4.20 -47.05 6.77
CA GLY A 126 2.83 -46.66 7.08
C GLY A 126 2.15 -47.58 8.09
N LEU A 127 2.37 -48.90 7.98
CA LEU A 127 1.89 -49.88 8.98
C LEU A 127 2.54 -49.67 10.35
N LYS A 128 3.87 -49.45 10.41
CA LYS A 128 4.56 -49.17 11.67
C LYS A 128 4.01 -47.91 12.34
N GLU A 129 3.74 -46.87 11.57
CA GLU A 129 3.21 -45.61 12.09
C GLU A 129 1.77 -45.77 12.60
N ALA A 130 0.90 -46.45 11.85
CA ALA A 130 -0.45 -46.78 12.29
C ALA A 130 -0.45 -47.60 13.59
N GLN A 131 0.49 -48.55 13.72
CA GLN A 131 0.68 -49.32 14.95
C GLN A 131 1.12 -48.44 16.13
N ARG A 132 2.05 -47.48 15.93
CA ARG A 132 2.43 -46.50 16.97
C ARG A 132 1.25 -45.65 17.42
N GLN A 133 0.35 -45.33 16.49
CA GLN A 133 -0.87 -44.55 16.76
C GLN A 133 -2.01 -45.38 17.35
N GLY A 134 -1.79 -46.66 17.66
CA GLY A 134 -2.76 -47.52 18.35
C GLY A 134 -3.79 -48.18 17.44
N ALA A 135 -3.62 -48.14 16.11
CA ALA A 135 -4.48 -48.86 15.18
C ALA A 135 -4.26 -50.38 15.30
N GLN A 136 -5.31 -51.15 15.55
CA GLN A 136 -5.26 -52.62 15.48
C GLN A 136 -5.21 -53.04 14.00
N ILE A 137 -4.03 -53.46 13.55
CA ILE A 137 -3.84 -54.03 12.21
C ILE A 137 -4.31 -55.50 12.25
N ILE A 138 -5.54 -55.75 11.79
CA ILE A 138 -6.09 -57.11 11.66
C ILE A 138 -5.59 -57.68 10.33
N TYR A 139 -4.58 -58.55 10.39
CA TYR A 139 -4.09 -59.29 9.22
C TYR A 139 -5.05 -60.43 8.88
N VAL A 140 -5.80 -60.30 7.78
CA VAL A 140 -6.56 -61.39 7.17
C VAL A 140 -5.77 -61.87 5.95
N PRO A 141 -5.06 -63.01 6.03
CA PRO A 141 -4.28 -63.50 4.91
C PRO A 141 -5.21 -63.88 3.75
N THR A 142 -5.05 -63.20 2.62
CA THR A 142 -5.60 -63.61 1.33
C THR A 142 -4.45 -63.53 0.32
N GLU A 143 -4.31 -64.53 -0.55
CA GLU A 143 -3.09 -64.73 -1.36
C GLU A 143 -2.80 -63.62 -2.39
N ALA A 144 -3.65 -62.58 -2.49
CA ALA A 144 -3.52 -61.49 -3.44
C ALA A 144 -3.78 -60.07 -2.86
N GLY A 145 -3.82 -59.91 -1.53
CA GLY A 145 -3.89 -58.57 -0.90
C GLY A 145 -5.21 -57.80 -1.08
N LEU A 146 -6.23 -58.38 -1.70
CA LEU A 146 -7.60 -57.87 -1.72
C LEU A 146 -8.46 -58.65 -0.72
N PRO A 147 -9.27 -57.98 0.13
CA PRO A 147 -10.22 -58.66 1.01
C PRO A 147 -11.17 -59.53 0.18
N ILE A 148 -11.34 -60.81 0.54
CA ILE A 148 -12.26 -61.71 -0.16
C ILE A 148 -13.68 -61.18 0.06
N LEU A 149 -14.32 -60.66 -0.99
CA LEU A 149 -15.66 -60.08 -0.90
C LEU A 149 -16.78 -61.14 -0.96
N GLU A 150 -16.46 -62.43 -1.14
CA GLU A 150 -17.45 -63.48 -1.30
C GLU A 150 -17.34 -64.68 -0.32
N ALA A 151 -16.57 -64.58 0.77
CA ALA A 151 -16.38 -65.70 1.72
C ALA A 151 -17.64 -66.12 2.54
N SER A 152 -18.83 -65.61 2.22
CA SER A 152 -20.10 -66.05 2.84
C SER A 152 -21.15 -66.56 1.86
N ARG A 153 -20.77 -66.94 0.62
CA ARG A 153 -21.68 -67.71 -0.26
C ARG A 153 -21.35 -69.22 -0.29
N LEU A 154 -21.18 -69.79 0.89
CA LEU A 154 -21.31 -71.23 1.16
C LEU A 154 -22.30 -71.30 2.33
N LYS A 155 -23.42 -72.01 2.33
CA LYS A 155 -24.05 -73.03 1.48
C LYS A 155 -25.56 -72.90 1.65
#